data_AF-A0A5J5A8U1-F1
#
_entry.id   AF-A0A5J5A8U1-F1
#
_cell.length_a   1.000
_cell.length_b   1.000
_cell.length_c   1.000
_cell.angle_alpha   90.00
_cell.angle_beta   90.00
_cell.angle_gamma   90.00
#
_symmetry.space_group_name_H-M   'P 1'
#
loop_
_entity.id
_entity.type
_entity.pdbx_description
1 polymer ?
#
loop_
_entity_poly.entity_id
_entity_poly.type
_entity_poly.pdbx_seq_one_letter_code
_entity_poly.pdbx_strand_id
1 'polypeptide(L)'
;MEFRNGTDVIWQIPDSPKAVLLLAHGCNGRAVNFWDRSPRCLNCVGLPEERLIVLHALARNFAVLTISSAGRCWSFREERLIVKGIINWWLEKYKLEKLPLVALGASSADRIPGLDQTISVKLFALFRDNGFVDKNGYMRNDGRSLRWKAALKERKLLLPDEYLVHHIQEELNLAFAYHEMTSLQSEHIFNWFESHMS
;
A
#
# COMPACT_ATOMS: atom_id res chain seq x y z
N MET A 1 -11.92 -16.73 -0.05
CA MET A 1 -10.76 -16.56 -0.94
C MET A 1 -10.90 -17.53 -2.09
N GLU A 2 -10.38 -17.19 -3.25
CA GLU A 2 -10.29 -18.04 -4.43
C GLU A 2 -9.00 -17.71 -5.18
N PHE A 3 -8.30 -18.73 -5.68
CA PHE A 3 -7.17 -18.53 -6.58
C PHE A 3 -7.67 -18.61 -8.01
N ARG A 4 -7.51 -17.53 -8.77
CA ARG A 4 -8.08 -17.42 -10.11
C ARG A 4 -7.11 -16.70 -11.04
N ASN A 5 -6.91 -17.23 -12.25
CA ASN A 5 -6.04 -16.63 -13.26
C ASN A 5 -4.62 -16.29 -12.75
N GLY A 6 -4.07 -17.15 -11.87
CA GLY A 6 -2.74 -16.97 -11.32
C GLY A 6 -2.63 -15.96 -10.17
N THR A 7 -3.75 -15.47 -9.63
CA THR A 7 -3.76 -14.48 -8.53
C THR A 7 -4.71 -14.85 -7.40
N ASP A 8 -4.39 -14.40 -6.18
CA ASP A 8 -5.27 -14.46 -5.03
C ASP A 8 -6.38 -13.41 -5.13
N VAL A 9 -7.61 -13.88 -4.96
CA VAL A 9 -8.81 -13.04 -4.90
C VAL A 9 -9.45 -13.26 -3.53
N ILE A 10 -9.55 -12.19 -2.73
CA ILE A 10 -10.06 -12.26 -1.35
C ILE A 10 -11.05 -11.13 -1.14
N TRP A 11 -12.17 -11.43 -0.48
CA TRP A 11 -13.27 -10.50 -0.31
C TRP A 11 -14.07 -10.78 0.96
N GLN A 12 -14.83 -9.76 1.38
CA GLN A 12 -15.91 -9.86 2.36
C GLN A 12 -17.07 -8.96 1.93
N ILE A 13 -18.29 -9.48 2.06
CA ILE A 13 -19.52 -8.79 1.69
C ILE A 13 -20.37 -8.66 2.97
N PRO A 14 -20.73 -7.45 3.41
CA PRO A 14 -21.67 -7.26 4.52
C PRO A 14 -23.10 -7.64 4.11
N ASP A 15 -24.02 -7.80 5.05
CA ASP A 15 -25.39 -8.26 4.77
C ASP A 15 -26.19 -7.31 3.87
N SER A 16 -25.88 -6.01 3.89
CA SER A 16 -26.55 -4.98 3.09
C SER A 16 -25.53 -4.02 2.48
N PRO A 17 -24.80 -4.45 1.42
CA PRO A 17 -23.76 -3.64 0.82
C PRO A 17 -24.35 -2.47 0.06
N LYS A 18 -23.80 -1.26 0.27
CA LYS A 18 -24.23 -0.04 -0.43
C LYS A 18 -23.38 0.28 -1.66
N ALA A 19 -22.16 -0.26 -1.71
CA ALA A 19 -21.18 -0.06 -2.77
C ALA A 19 -20.12 -1.17 -2.74
N VAL A 20 -19.36 -1.30 -3.81
CA VAL A 20 -18.20 -2.18 -3.93
C VAL A 20 -16.93 -1.34 -3.85
N LEU A 21 -15.98 -1.76 -3.02
CA LEU A 21 -14.64 -1.20 -2.92
C LEU A 21 -13.61 -2.21 -3.42
N LEU A 22 -12.90 -1.87 -4.49
CA LEU A 22 -11.69 -2.57 -4.91
C LEU A 22 -10.47 -1.99 -4.19
N LEU A 23 -9.71 -2.83 -3.50
CA LEU A 23 -8.44 -2.49 -2.87
C LEU A 23 -7.28 -3.12 -3.64
N ALA A 24 -6.42 -2.28 -4.20
CA ALA A 24 -5.21 -2.69 -4.90
C ALA A 24 -3.98 -2.44 -4.00
N HIS A 25 -3.25 -3.51 -3.67
CA HIS A 25 -2.06 -3.38 -2.83
C HIS A 25 -0.96 -2.56 -3.52
N GLY A 26 0.05 -2.19 -2.74
CA GLY A 26 1.23 -1.56 -3.29
C GLY A 26 2.22 -2.49 -3.98
N CYS A 27 3.22 -2.00 -4.74
CA CYS A 27 4.42 -2.80 -5.04
C CYS A 27 4.92 -3.55 -3.77
N ASN A 28 5.40 -4.79 -3.95
CA ASN A 28 5.73 -5.74 -2.87
C ASN A 28 4.55 -6.22 -2.00
N GLY A 29 3.36 -5.61 -2.11
CA GLY A 29 2.15 -6.07 -1.45
C GLY A 29 1.47 -7.25 -2.15
N ARG A 30 0.43 -7.78 -1.51
CA ARG A 30 -0.47 -8.85 -1.98
C ARG A 30 -1.87 -8.66 -1.38
N ALA A 31 -2.89 -9.29 -1.95
CA ALA A 31 -4.25 -9.30 -1.40
C ALA A 31 -4.31 -9.80 0.05
N VAL A 32 -3.48 -10.79 0.39
CA VAL A 32 -3.40 -11.37 1.75
C VAL A 32 -2.99 -10.35 2.82
N ASN A 33 -2.40 -9.21 2.45
CA ASN A 33 -2.04 -8.15 3.39
C ASN A 33 -3.26 -7.41 3.95
N PHE A 34 -4.40 -7.43 3.26
CA PHE A 34 -5.61 -6.72 3.69
C PHE A 34 -6.47 -7.47 4.71
N TRP A 35 -6.21 -8.75 4.95
CA TRP A 35 -7.11 -9.62 5.71
C TRP A 35 -6.42 -10.33 6.86
N ASP A 36 -7.10 -10.44 8.00
CA ASP A 36 -6.61 -11.18 9.16
C ASP A 36 -6.56 -12.70 8.87
N ARG A 37 -5.61 -13.38 9.50
CA ARG A 37 -5.50 -14.84 9.42
C ARG A 37 -6.79 -15.49 9.96
N SER A 38 -7.31 -16.46 9.22
CA SER A 38 -8.51 -17.20 9.63
C SER A 38 -8.48 -18.63 9.10
N PRO A 39 -9.37 -19.53 9.57
CA PRO A 39 -9.51 -20.86 8.99
C PRO A 39 -9.78 -20.84 7.48
N ARG A 40 -10.36 -19.73 6.96
CA ARG A 40 -10.67 -19.54 5.54
C ARG A 40 -9.53 -18.91 4.73
N CYS A 41 -8.47 -18.43 5.39
CA CYS A 41 -7.27 -17.88 4.77
C CYS A 41 -6.08 -18.05 5.71
N LEU A 42 -5.43 -19.22 5.63
CA LEU A 42 -4.35 -19.58 6.53
C LEU A 42 -3.06 -18.77 6.30
N ASN A 43 -2.90 -18.19 5.11
CA ASN A 43 -1.78 -17.36 4.67
C ASN A 43 -2.07 -15.85 4.71
N CYS A 44 -3.27 -15.44 5.15
CA CYS A 44 -3.60 -14.05 5.36
C CYS A 44 -2.77 -13.44 6.50
N VAL A 45 -2.34 -12.19 6.33
CA VAL A 45 -1.40 -11.51 7.22
C VAL A 45 -2.07 -10.40 8.02
N GLY A 46 -2.85 -9.53 7.37
CA GLY A 46 -3.53 -8.40 8.00
C GLY A 46 -2.56 -7.31 8.44
N LEU A 47 -1.91 -6.64 7.48
CA LEU A 47 -1.05 -5.50 7.77
C LEU A 47 -1.85 -4.35 8.39
N PRO A 48 -1.27 -3.58 9.33
CA PRO A 48 -2.03 -2.61 10.12
C PRO A 48 -2.79 -1.57 9.31
N GLU A 49 -2.18 -0.97 8.27
CA GLU A 49 -2.82 0.07 7.46
C GLU A 49 -3.85 -0.53 6.49
N GLU A 50 -3.46 -1.57 5.77
CA GLU A 50 -4.30 -2.27 4.79
C GLU A 50 -5.55 -2.86 5.45
N ARG A 51 -5.41 -3.58 6.57
CA ARG A 51 -6.54 -4.20 7.26
C ARG A 51 -7.48 -3.14 7.83
N LEU A 52 -6.95 -2.01 8.29
CA LEU A 52 -7.77 -0.95 8.89
C LEU A 52 -8.67 -0.31 7.83
N ILE A 53 -8.16 -0.12 6.61
CA ILE A 53 -8.95 0.32 5.45
C ILE A 53 -10.11 -0.64 5.19
N VAL A 54 -9.88 -1.96 5.25
CA VAL A 54 -10.93 -2.98 5.11
C VAL A 54 -11.98 -2.86 6.21
N LEU A 55 -11.56 -2.73 7.47
CA LEU A 55 -12.47 -2.60 8.61
C LEU A 55 -13.33 -1.34 8.51
N HIS A 56 -12.76 -0.19 8.14
CA HIS A 56 -13.52 1.05 7.91
C HIS A 56 -14.52 0.90 6.76
N ALA A 57 -14.11 0.27 5.66
CA ALA A 57 -14.99 0.03 4.52
C ALA A 57 -16.18 -0.88 4.90
N LEU A 58 -15.91 -1.99 5.60
CA LEU A 58 -16.95 -2.92 6.05
C LEU A 58 -17.90 -2.29 7.06
N ALA A 59 -17.40 -1.51 8.02
CA ALA A 59 -18.21 -0.77 8.99
C ALA A 59 -19.15 0.24 8.30
N ARG A 60 -18.81 0.67 7.08
CA ARG A 60 -19.60 1.56 6.23
C ARG A 60 -20.45 0.83 5.21
N ASN A 61 -20.57 -0.49 5.32
CA ASN A 61 -21.32 -1.36 4.41
C ASN A 61 -20.79 -1.37 2.96
N PHE A 62 -19.48 -1.20 2.75
CA PHE A 62 -18.88 -1.51 1.46
C PHE A 62 -18.63 -3.03 1.36
N ALA A 63 -18.97 -3.62 0.22
CA ALA A 63 -18.46 -4.94 -0.15
C ALA A 63 -17.02 -4.78 -0.63
N VAL A 64 -16.06 -5.44 0.02
CA VAL A 64 -14.63 -5.20 -0.23
C VAL A 64 -14.04 -6.37 -1.01
N LEU A 65 -13.38 -6.05 -2.13
CA LEU A 65 -12.66 -6.98 -2.99
C LEU A 65 -11.18 -6.58 -3.05
N THR A 66 -10.29 -7.55 -2.85
CA THR A 66 -8.84 -7.40 -3.03
C THR A 66 -8.34 -8.44 -4.03
N ILE A 67 -7.41 -8.04 -4.86
CA ILE A 67 -6.79 -8.89 -5.88
C ILE A 67 -5.27 -8.72 -5.76
N SER A 68 -4.52 -9.82 -5.82
CA SER A 68 -3.06 -9.76 -5.90
C SER A 68 -2.63 -9.40 -7.33
N SER A 69 -1.49 -8.72 -7.47
CA SER A 69 -0.84 -8.63 -8.77
C SER A 69 -0.20 -9.97 -9.14
N ALA A 70 0.07 -10.21 -10.42
CA ALA A 70 0.77 -11.39 -10.90
C ALA A 70 2.23 -11.43 -10.42
N GLY A 71 2.84 -10.26 -10.26
CA GLY A 71 4.25 -10.10 -9.89
C GLY A 71 4.44 -9.42 -8.54
N ARG A 72 5.58 -8.73 -8.41
CA ARG A 72 5.86 -7.85 -7.26
C ARG A 72 5.04 -6.56 -7.32
N CYS A 73 4.80 -6.05 -8.51
CA CYS A 73 4.09 -4.81 -8.78
C CYS A 73 3.00 -5.07 -9.83
N TRP A 74 2.03 -4.17 -9.89
CA TRP A 74 1.05 -4.14 -10.98
C TRP A 74 1.72 -3.81 -12.32
N SER A 75 1.18 -4.41 -13.37
CA SER A 75 1.57 -4.22 -14.77
C SER A 75 0.33 -3.81 -15.57
N PHE A 76 0.46 -2.83 -16.47
CA PHE A 76 -0.70 -2.25 -17.14
C PHE A 76 -1.28 -3.11 -18.28
N ARG A 77 -0.55 -4.12 -18.77
CA ARG A 77 -0.91 -4.88 -19.98
C ARG A 77 -1.86 -6.03 -19.70
N GLU A 78 -1.34 -7.26 -19.68
CA GLU A 78 -2.14 -8.49 -19.58
C GLU A 78 -2.97 -8.55 -18.30
N GLU A 79 -2.40 -8.04 -17.21
CA GLU A 79 -3.03 -8.01 -15.90
C GLU A 79 -4.28 -7.12 -15.84
N ARG A 80 -4.37 -6.06 -16.66
CA ARG A 80 -5.59 -5.24 -16.75
C ARG A 80 -6.79 -6.06 -17.21
N LEU A 81 -6.60 -6.94 -18.19
CA LEU A 81 -7.67 -7.80 -18.70
C LEU A 81 -8.05 -8.86 -17.67
N ILE A 82 -7.06 -9.43 -16.98
CA ILE A 82 -7.26 -10.42 -15.92
C ILE A 82 -8.05 -9.81 -14.76
N VAL A 83 -7.60 -8.66 -14.24
CA VAL A 83 -8.24 -7.94 -13.13
C VAL A 83 -9.67 -7.54 -13.50
N LYS A 84 -9.89 -6.98 -14.70
CA LYS A 84 -11.23 -6.64 -15.18
C LYS A 84 -12.14 -7.87 -15.26
N GLY A 85 -11.62 -8.99 -15.76
CA GLY A 85 -12.35 -10.25 -15.82
C GLY A 85 -12.72 -10.80 -14.43
N ILE A 86 -11.82 -10.68 -13.46
CA ILE A 86 -12.07 -11.07 -12.07
C ILE A 86 -13.16 -10.17 -11.45
N ILE A 87 -13.08 -8.86 -11.64
CA ILE A 87 -14.07 -7.91 -11.11
C ILE A 87 -15.47 -8.25 -11.66
N ASN A 88 -15.62 -8.36 -12.98
CA ASN A 88 -16.92 -8.66 -13.60
C ASN A 88 -17.49 -10.00 -13.09
N TRP A 89 -16.66 -11.05 -13.09
CA TRP A 89 -17.06 -12.36 -12.57
C TRP A 89 -17.51 -12.29 -11.10
N TRP A 90 -16.79 -11.54 -10.27
CA TRP A 90 -17.10 -11.43 -8.85
C TRP A 90 -18.41 -10.64 -8.62
N LEU A 91 -18.60 -9.55 -9.36
CA LEU A 91 -19.84 -8.77 -9.33
C LEU A 91 -21.05 -9.62 -9.74
N GLU A 92 -20.94 -10.38 -10.82
CA GLU A 92 -22.00 -11.28 -11.29
C GLU A 92 -22.30 -12.42 -10.30
N LYS A 93 -21.25 -13.08 -9.80
CA LYS A 93 -21.37 -14.19 -8.84
C LYS A 93 -22.14 -13.81 -7.58
N TYR A 94 -21.98 -12.56 -7.13
CA TYR A 94 -22.60 -12.06 -5.90
C TYR A 94 -23.75 -11.08 -6.12
N LYS A 95 -24.19 -10.87 -7.37
CA LYS A 95 -25.30 -9.98 -7.75
C LYS A 95 -25.09 -8.52 -7.32
N LEU A 96 -23.87 -8.01 -7.46
CA LEU A 96 -23.45 -6.68 -7.02
C LEU A 96 -23.34 -5.68 -8.19
N GLU A 97 -23.71 -6.06 -9.41
CA GLU A 97 -23.50 -5.28 -10.65
C GLU A 97 -24.25 -3.95 -10.66
N LYS A 98 -25.30 -3.83 -9.84
CA LYS A 98 -26.09 -2.60 -9.70
C LYS A 98 -25.53 -1.62 -8.66
N LEU A 99 -24.54 -2.04 -7.87
CA LEU A 99 -23.94 -1.18 -6.85
C LEU A 99 -22.83 -0.32 -7.46
N PRO A 100 -22.61 0.90 -6.94
CA PRO A 100 -21.45 1.71 -7.30
C PRO A 100 -20.15 0.96 -7.03
N LEU A 101 -19.20 1.04 -7.95
CA LEU A 101 -17.86 0.46 -7.82
C LEU A 101 -16.83 1.59 -7.67
N VAL A 102 -16.14 1.62 -6.55
CA VAL A 102 -15.01 2.52 -6.26
C VAL A 102 -13.73 1.73 -6.04
N ALA A 103 -12.57 2.37 -6.20
CA ALA A 103 -11.28 1.72 -6.04
C ALA A 103 -10.28 2.59 -5.27
N LEU A 104 -9.40 1.95 -4.52
CA LEU A 104 -8.33 2.59 -3.75
C LEU A 104 -7.06 1.72 -3.87
N GLY A 105 -5.89 2.31 -4.18
CA GLY A 105 -4.68 1.56 -4.46
C GLY A 105 -3.36 2.25 -4.10
N ALA A 106 -2.44 1.49 -3.49
CA ALA A 106 -1.31 1.99 -2.69
C ALA A 106 0.03 1.87 -3.41
N SER A 107 0.18 2.36 -4.63
CA SER A 107 1.48 2.25 -5.31
C SER A 107 1.61 3.18 -6.49
N SER A 108 2.82 3.57 -6.90
CA SER A 108 4.16 3.03 -6.56
C SER A 108 4.48 2.92 -5.04
N ALA A 109 4.73 1.72 -4.48
CA ALA A 109 4.77 1.44 -3.02
C ALA A 109 6.16 1.34 -2.39
N ASP A 110 6.27 1.63 -1.08
CA ASP A 110 7.09 1.02 -0.02
C ASP A 110 7.17 1.88 1.32
N ARG A 111 6.97 1.30 2.55
CA ARG A 111 7.39 1.79 3.93
C ARG A 111 7.65 0.66 4.95
N ILE A 112 8.51 0.87 5.97
CA ILE A 112 9.72 0.02 6.14
C ILE A 112 10.10 -0.39 7.61
N PRO A 113 10.31 -1.69 7.92
CA PRO A 113 10.81 -2.17 9.23
C PRO A 113 12.32 -1.98 9.55
N GLY A 114 12.65 -1.75 10.83
CA GLY A 114 14.04 -1.71 11.35
C GLY A 114 14.76 -0.36 11.22
N LEU A 115 14.04 0.67 10.75
CA LEU A 115 14.45 2.05 10.85
C LEU A 115 13.78 2.73 12.06
N ASP A 116 14.42 2.68 13.23
CA ASP A 116 13.89 3.31 14.45
C ASP A 116 14.18 4.83 14.51
N GLN A 117 13.54 5.53 15.46
CA GLN A 117 13.67 6.98 15.60
C GLN A 117 15.13 7.43 15.82
N THR A 118 15.95 6.61 16.48
CA THR A 118 17.36 6.94 16.75
C THR A 118 18.17 6.89 15.46
N ILE A 119 17.93 5.90 14.61
CA ILE A 119 18.57 5.77 13.30
C ILE A 119 18.05 6.87 12.36
N SER A 120 16.75 7.17 12.36
CA SER A 120 16.15 8.23 11.58
C SER A 120 16.74 9.61 11.89
N VAL A 121 16.96 9.93 13.16
CA VAL A 121 17.61 11.20 13.57
C VAL A 121 19.06 11.26 13.08
N LYS A 122 19.81 10.16 13.19
CA LYS A 122 21.20 10.09 12.70
C LYS A 122 21.29 10.23 11.18
N LEU A 123 20.37 9.62 10.45
CA LEU A 123 20.28 9.75 8.98
C LEU A 123 19.88 11.16 8.56
N PHE A 124 18.91 11.77 9.24
CA PHE A 124 18.51 13.14 8.97
C PHE A 124 19.67 14.12 9.19
N ALA A 125 20.41 13.96 10.29
CA ALA A 125 21.62 14.74 10.55
C ALA A 125 22.68 14.53 9.47
N LEU A 126 22.95 13.26 9.09
CA LEU A 126 23.87 12.94 7.99
C LEU A 126 23.46 13.63 6.68
N PHE A 127 22.18 13.58 6.32
CA PHE A 127 21.68 14.17 5.07
C PHE A 127 21.76 15.69 5.09
N ARG A 128 21.49 16.33 6.23
CA ARG A 128 21.68 17.78 6.40
C ARG A 128 23.15 18.19 6.32
N ASP A 129 24.03 17.47 6.99
CA ASP A 129 25.47 17.78 7.06
C ASP A 129 26.17 17.61 5.70
N ASN A 130 25.64 16.73 4.84
CA ASN A 130 26.11 16.55 3.46
C ASN A 130 25.36 17.44 2.45
N GLY A 131 24.49 18.34 2.93
CA GLY A 131 23.76 19.28 2.08
C GLY A 131 22.67 18.65 1.21
N PHE A 132 22.26 17.41 1.49
CA PHE A 132 21.15 16.73 0.79
C PHE A 132 19.79 17.28 1.23
N VAL A 133 19.69 17.73 2.48
CA VAL A 133 18.52 18.43 3.05
C VAL A 133 18.83 19.92 3.17
N ASP A 134 17.88 20.78 2.82
CA ASP A 134 17.99 22.23 2.92
C ASP A 134 17.73 22.76 4.35
N LYS A 135 17.86 24.08 4.53
CA LYS A 135 17.67 24.74 5.84
C LYS A 135 16.23 24.65 6.37
N ASN A 136 15.27 24.33 5.50
CA ASN A 136 13.86 24.21 5.82
C ASN A 136 13.45 22.74 6.06
N GLY A 137 14.39 21.79 5.97
CA GLY A 137 14.13 20.37 6.21
C GLY A 137 13.70 19.59 4.97
N TYR A 138 13.77 20.17 3.77
CA TYR A 138 13.39 19.51 2.52
C TYR A 138 14.59 18.90 1.81
N MET A 139 14.40 17.73 1.23
CA MET A 139 15.38 17.10 0.34
C MET A 139 15.55 17.98 -0.92
N ARG A 140 16.80 18.34 -1.24
CA ARG A 140 17.13 19.22 -2.37
C ARG A 140 17.02 18.55 -3.74
N ASN A 141 17.17 17.23 -3.76
CA ASN A 141 17.16 16.37 -4.96
C ASN A 141 16.56 15.00 -4.57
N ASP A 142 16.19 14.18 -5.57
CA ASP A 142 15.68 12.82 -5.35
C ASP A 142 16.66 11.98 -4.53
N GLY A 143 16.24 11.59 -3.32
CA GLY A 143 17.05 10.86 -2.34
C GLY A 143 17.60 9.51 -2.81
N ARG A 144 16.96 8.89 -3.81
CA ARG A 144 17.37 7.59 -4.38
C ARG A 144 18.54 7.72 -5.35
N SER A 145 18.71 8.90 -5.94
CA SER A 145 19.79 9.23 -6.89
C SER A 145 21.05 9.73 -6.18
N LEU A 146 20.96 9.96 -4.86
CA LEU A 146 22.06 10.48 -4.05
C LEU A 146 23.02 9.37 -3.63
N ARG A 147 24.32 9.67 -3.58
CA ARG A 147 25.37 8.75 -3.12
C ARG A 147 25.43 8.61 -1.59
N TRP A 148 24.29 8.62 -0.91
CA TRP A 148 24.22 8.59 0.56
C TRP A 148 24.76 7.29 1.16
N LYS A 149 24.72 6.18 0.43
CA LYS A 149 25.36 4.90 0.82
C LYS A 149 26.88 5.04 0.98
N ALA A 150 27.53 5.88 0.16
CA ALA A 150 28.95 6.18 0.31
C ALA A 150 29.22 7.03 1.56
N ALA A 151 28.35 8.02 1.82
CA ALA A 151 28.44 8.87 3.02
C ALA A 151 28.27 8.08 4.33
N LEU A 152 27.40 7.06 4.35
CA LEU A 152 27.28 6.13 5.48
C LEU A 152 28.60 5.40 5.76
N LYS A 153 29.24 4.89 4.70
CA LYS A 153 30.51 4.16 4.78
C LYS A 153 31.65 5.07 5.26
N GLU A 154 31.72 6.30 4.77
CA GLU A 154 32.71 7.31 5.19
C GLU A 154 32.57 7.69 6.67
N ARG A 155 31.32 7.83 7.15
CA ARG A 155 31.01 8.15 8.56
C ARG A 155 31.04 6.93 9.49
N LYS A 156 31.37 5.74 8.96
CA LYS A 156 31.38 4.46 9.68
C LYS A 156 30.06 4.17 10.42
N LEU A 157 28.95 4.65 9.86
CA LEU A 157 27.61 4.34 10.37
C LEU A 157 27.21 2.96 9.86
N LEU A 158 27.14 2.00 10.78
CA LEU A 158 26.69 0.64 10.50
C LEU A 158 25.18 0.57 10.68
N LEU A 159 24.47 0.11 9.64
CA LEU A 159 23.07 -0.24 9.75
C LEU A 159 22.94 -1.60 10.47
N PRO A 160 21.93 -1.78 11.34
CA PRO A 160 21.69 -3.06 12.01
C PRO A 160 21.53 -4.25 11.06
N ASP A 161 20.97 -4.01 9.86
CA ASP A 161 20.81 -5.00 8.79
C ASP A 161 20.93 -4.27 7.43
N GLU A 162 21.50 -4.94 6.43
CA GLU A 162 21.64 -4.42 5.07
C GLU A 162 20.28 -4.34 4.35
N TYR A 163 19.29 -5.14 4.75
CA TYR A 163 17.89 -5.04 4.31
C TYR A 163 17.28 -3.66 4.64
N LEU A 164 17.80 -2.98 5.67
CA LEU A 164 17.39 -1.61 6.05
C LEU A 164 17.73 -0.57 4.99
N VAL A 165 18.56 -0.90 4.00
CA VAL A 165 18.92 0.03 2.92
C VAL A 165 17.73 0.32 2.02
N HIS A 166 17.01 -0.71 1.55
CA HIS A 166 15.78 -0.54 0.74
C HIS A 166 14.75 0.26 1.50
N HIS A 167 14.71 -0.08 2.76
CA HIS A 167 13.97 0.51 3.81
C HIS A 167 14.20 2.04 3.97
N ILE A 168 15.43 2.48 4.09
CA ILE A 168 15.76 3.91 4.17
C ILE A 168 15.48 4.64 2.87
N GLN A 169 15.58 3.96 1.72
CA GLN A 169 15.31 4.57 0.42
C GLN A 169 13.87 5.06 0.26
N GLU A 170 12.91 4.47 0.98
CA GLU A 170 11.51 4.85 0.79
C GLU A 170 11.02 5.80 1.88
N GLU A 171 11.59 5.78 3.08
CA GLU A 171 11.45 6.94 3.97
C GLU A 171 12.03 8.20 3.33
N LEU A 172 13.12 8.09 2.56
CA LEU A 172 13.63 9.16 1.71
C LEU A 172 12.66 9.53 0.57
N ASN A 173 11.97 8.56 -0.01
CA ASN A 173 10.94 8.75 -1.03
C ASN A 173 9.75 9.56 -0.46
N LEU A 174 9.32 9.25 0.76
CA LEU A 174 8.25 9.97 1.46
C LEU A 174 8.67 11.33 2.01
N ALA A 175 9.91 11.48 2.47
CA ALA A 175 10.47 12.78 2.85
C ALA A 175 10.64 13.71 1.64
N PHE A 176 10.84 13.14 0.45
CA PHE A 176 10.79 13.85 -0.83
C PHE A 176 9.35 14.04 -1.36
N ALA A 177 8.34 13.56 -0.63
CA ALA A 177 6.91 13.62 -0.95
C ALA A 177 6.49 12.87 -2.24
N TYR A 178 6.95 11.62 -2.40
CA TYR A 178 6.61 10.80 -3.56
C TYR A 178 5.89 9.48 -3.14
N HIS A 179 4.56 9.45 -3.34
CA HIS A 179 3.60 8.32 -3.44
C HIS A 179 3.60 7.18 -2.37
N GLU A 180 2.59 7.15 -1.46
CA GLU A 180 2.10 5.95 -0.71
C GLU A 180 0.65 6.16 -0.15
N MET A 181 -0.10 5.08 0.16
CA MET A 181 -1.44 5.15 0.78
C MET A 181 -1.40 5.19 2.31
N THR A 182 -2.40 5.83 2.93
CA THR A 182 -2.54 5.91 4.38
C THR A 182 -3.99 5.77 4.81
N SER A 183 -4.24 5.08 5.92
CA SER A 183 -5.57 4.98 6.54
C SER A 183 -5.97 6.22 7.33
N LEU A 184 -5.03 7.13 7.62
CA LEU A 184 -5.28 8.35 8.41
C LEU A 184 -6.40 9.23 7.82
N GLN A 185 -6.55 9.21 6.49
CA GLN A 185 -7.57 9.97 5.78
C GLN A 185 -8.77 9.10 5.37
N SER A 186 -8.89 7.86 5.86
CA SER A 186 -9.99 6.94 5.50
C SER A 186 -11.36 7.59 5.69
N GLU A 187 -11.57 8.32 6.79
CA GLU A 187 -12.81 9.06 7.03
C GLU A 187 -13.13 10.01 5.87
N HIS A 188 -12.18 10.87 5.48
CA HIS A 188 -12.32 11.80 4.37
C HIS A 188 -12.48 11.10 3.01
N ILE A 189 -11.72 10.03 2.76
CA ILE A 189 -11.75 9.25 1.52
C ILE A 189 -13.14 8.65 1.30
N PHE A 190 -13.67 7.97 2.31
CA PHE A 190 -14.97 7.32 2.22
C PHE A 190 -16.12 8.33 2.23
N ASN A 191 -16.02 9.43 2.97
CA ASN A 191 -17.00 10.53 2.88
C ASN A 191 -17.04 11.11 1.46
N TRP A 192 -15.87 11.24 0.82
CA TRP A 192 -15.77 11.67 -0.58
C TRP A 192 -16.40 10.64 -1.54
N PHE A 193 -16.14 9.34 -1.36
CA PHE A 193 -16.84 8.31 -2.16
C PHE A 193 -18.35 8.43 -1.98
N GLU A 194 -18.83 8.52 -0.74
CA GLU A 194 -20.27 8.58 -0.43
C GLU A 194 -20.97 9.78 -1.05
N SER A 195 -20.30 10.93 -1.15
CA SER A 195 -20.87 12.12 -1.80
C SER A 195 -20.89 12.05 -3.33
N HIS A 196 -20.25 11.07 -3.96
CA HIS A 196 -20.14 10.93 -5.42
C HIS A 196 -20.73 9.62 -5.97
N MET A 197 -21.41 8.83 -5.12
CA MET A 197 -22.07 7.57 -5.50
C MET A 197 -23.53 7.74 -5.94
N SER A 198 -24.02 8.98 -6.06
CA SER A 198 -25.37 9.36 -6.49
C SER A 198 -25.42 9.86 -7.92
#